data_AF-A0A7V9LWB3-F1
#
_entry.id   AF-A0A7V9LWB3-F1
#
_cell.length_a   1.000
_cell.length_b   1.000
_cell.length_c   1.000
_cell.angle_alpha   90.00
_cell.angle_beta   90.00
_cell.angle_gamma   90.00
#
_symmetry.space_group_name_H-M   'P 1'
#
loop_
_entity.id
_entity.type
_entity.pdbx_description
1 polymer ?
#
loop_
_entity_poly.entity_id
_entity_poly.type
_entity_poly.pdbx_seq_one_letter_code
_entity_poly.pdbx_strand_id
1 'polypeptide(L)'
;MTSLADAPVLDERDYRDPELRLENLFDPGSLRQISGRSTSGVMTARGTINGGAAIAYATDATKMGGAMGSEGCRHIVDAIDIAVRERLPVVGLWHSGGARLAEGVEALDAVGLVFAAMVRASGRVPQISVVLGPAAGGAAYGPALTDLVVMGPAGRVFVTGPEVVRSVTGEDVDMERLGGPDTHGRRSGVVHVVTDSEAEALDRARELTTLLSQQGRFDVSSIGPGEDLSAYMPAERQRAYDVKPLLAGILDAPPLELHVRWAPNVVTALGRLAGRTVGVIANNPLRLGGCLDSVSAEKAARFVRMCDAFGVPLVVIVDVPGYLPGVGQEWDGVVRRGAKLLHAFAEAVVPRVTLVTRKSFGGAYIAMNARALGATTVFAWPTAEVAVMGAKAAVGILHRKKLASAPAGEREALHAKLAEEHEKLAGGVNRALQLGVVDEVVLPEDTRRMLAEALAAAPPGRGAHGNIPL
;
A
#
# COMPACT_ATOMS: atom_id res chain seq x y z
N MET A 1 -11.08 -51.04 29.83
CA MET A 1 -11.61 -49.67 30.01
C MET A 1 -10.73 -48.74 29.21
N THR A 2 -11.03 -48.59 27.93
CA THR A 2 -10.37 -47.65 27.03
C THR A 2 -11.12 -46.34 27.18
N SER A 3 -10.48 -45.30 27.71
CA SER A 3 -11.10 -43.98 27.83
C SER A 3 -11.29 -43.39 26.44
N LEU A 4 -12.53 -43.08 26.09
CA LEU A 4 -12.85 -42.25 24.95
C LEU A 4 -12.18 -40.90 25.16
N ALA A 5 -11.33 -40.51 24.21
CA ALA A 5 -10.80 -39.16 24.15
C ALA A 5 -11.98 -38.20 23.94
N ASP A 6 -12.09 -37.19 24.81
CA ASP A 6 -13.11 -36.14 24.68
C ASP A 6 -13.01 -35.51 23.29
N ALA A 7 -14.14 -35.49 22.59
CA ALA A 7 -14.27 -34.74 21.33
C ALA A 7 -13.98 -33.26 21.60
N PRO A 8 -13.33 -32.53 20.67
CA PRO A 8 -13.09 -31.10 20.84
C PRO A 8 -14.43 -30.40 20.99
N VAL A 9 -14.61 -29.66 22.10
CA VAL A 9 -15.76 -28.80 22.33
C VAL A 9 -15.75 -27.75 21.21
N LEU A 10 -16.68 -27.86 20.28
CA LEU A 10 -16.95 -26.80 19.31
C LEU A 10 -17.44 -25.58 20.10
N ASP A 11 -16.76 -24.45 19.93
CA ASP A 11 -17.21 -23.19 20.50
C ASP A 11 -18.58 -22.84 19.90
N GLU A 12 -19.65 -22.98 20.68
CA GLU A 12 -21.04 -22.78 20.24
C GLU A 12 -21.39 -21.29 20.01
N ARG A 13 -20.45 -20.36 20.24
CA ARG A 13 -20.64 -18.93 20.04
C ARG A 13 -20.81 -18.59 18.55
N ASP A 14 -21.72 -17.64 18.26
CA ASP A 14 -21.89 -17.10 16.90
C ASP A 14 -20.55 -16.55 16.40
N TYR A 15 -20.11 -16.93 15.20
CA TYR A 15 -18.85 -16.47 14.62
C TYR A 15 -18.76 -14.94 14.49
N ARG A 16 -19.90 -14.25 14.49
CA ARG A 16 -20.00 -12.79 14.44
C ARG A 16 -19.89 -12.13 15.81
N ASP A 17 -19.84 -12.92 16.88
CA ASP A 17 -19.71 -12.44 18.23
C ASP A 17 -18.43 -11.60 18.38
N PRO A 18 -18.54 -10.36 18.89
CA PRO A 18 -17.40 -9.44 18.93
C PRO A 18 -16.31 -9.90 19.89
N GLU A 19 -16.64 -10.63 20.96
CA GLU A 19 -15.65 -11.14 21.89
C GLU A 19 -14.85 -12.26 21.26
N LEU A 20 -15.50 -13.21 20.59
CA LEU A 20 -14.83 -14.28 19.85
C LEU A 20 -13.86 -13.72 18.79
N ARG A 21 -14.29 -12.70 18.04
CA ARG A 21 -13.44 -12.03 17.06
C ARG A 21 -12.24 -11.32 17.68
N LEU A 22 -12.42 -10.68 18.84
CA LEU A 22 -11.33 -10.04 19.57
C LEU A 22 -10.38 -11.07 20.20
N GLU A 23 -10.88 -12.20 20.70
CA GLU A 23 -10.08 -13.33 21.18
C GLU A 23 -9.21 -13.92 20.08
N ASN A 24 -9.77 -14.08 18.87
CA ASN A 24 -9.03 -14.57 17.71
C ASN A 24 -8.03 -13.54 17.16
N LEU A 25 -8.28 -12.24 17.36
CA LEU A 25 -7.35 -11.18 16.97
C LEU A 25 -6.14 -11.10 17.91
N PHE A 26 -6.35 -11.18 19.22
CA PHE A 26 -5.31 -11.01 20.23
C PHE A 26 -4.57 -12.32 20.53
N ASP A 27 -3.39 -12.22 21.15
CA ASP A 27 -2.67 -13.39 21.63
C ASP A 27 -3.49 -14.10 22.73
N PRO A 28 -3.45 -15.45 22.80
CA PRO A 28 -4.24 -16.21 23.76
C PRO A 28 -4.08 -15.72 25.20
N GLY A 29 -5.20 -15.44 25.88
CA GLY A 29 -5.24 -14.98 27.27
C GLY A 29 -4.82 -13.52 27.51
N SER A 30 -4.46 -12.77 26.47
CA SER A 30 -4.05 -11.35 26.60
C SER A 30 -5.21 -10.37 26.60
N LEU A 31 -6.40 -10.78 26.13
CA LEU A 31 -7.57 -9.91 26.02
C LEU A 31 -7.99 -9.37 27.40
N ARG A 32 -8.18 -8.05 27.45
CA ARG A 32 -8.71 -7.28 28.58
C ARG A 32 -9.74 -6.29 28.05
N GLN A 33 -10.98 -6.44 28.51
CA GLN A 33 -12.08 -5.57 28.08
C GLN A 33 -11.84 -4.13 28.58
N ILE A 34 -12.06 -3.15 27.70
CA ILE A 34 -12.07 -1.72 28.05
C ILE A 34 -13.51 -1.30 28.30
N SER A 35 -14.39 -1.61 27.35
CA SER A 35 -15.84 -1.61 27.54
C SER A 35 -16.32 -3.06 27.56
N GLY A 36 -17.02 -3.44 28.63
CA GLY A 36 -17.60 -4.79 28.73
C GLY A 36 -18.73 -5.03 27.73
N ARG A 37 -19.21 -6.28 27.67
CA ARG A 37 -20.42 -6.61 26.90
C ARG A 37 -21.58 -5.72 27.33
N SER A 38 -22.20 -5.04 26.37
CA SER A 38 -23.29 -4.09 26.59
C SER A 38 -24.28 -4.12 25.45
N THR A 39 -25.43 -3.46 25.64
CA THR A 39 -26.43 -3.24 24.58
C THR A 39 -26.00 -2.19 23.56
N SER A 40 -24.83 -1.58 23.72
CA SER A 40 -24.31 -0.55 22.83
C SER A 40 -24.06 -1.05 21.40
N GLY A 41 -23.85 -2.36 21.21
CA GLY A 41 -23.55 -2.98 19.92
C GLY A 41 -22.08 -2.87 19.52
N VAL A 42 -21.20 -2.50 20.45
CA VAL A 42 -19.74 -2.43 20.26
C VAL A 42 -19.03 -2.99 21.49
N MET A 43 -17.98 -3.77 21.26
CA MET A 43 -17.04 -4.18 22.30
C MET A 43 -15.67 -3.59 22.03
N THR A 44 -14.95 -3.18 23.08
CA THR A 44 -13.60 -2.63 22.96
C THR A 44 -12.68 -3.31 23.96
N ALA A 45 -11.43 -3.51 23.56
CA ALA A 45 -10.47 -4.27 24.34
C ALA A 45 -9.03 -3.82 24.08
N ARG A 46 -8.17 -4.16 25.04
CA ARG A 46 -6.72 -4.17 24.91
C ARG A 46 -6.24 -5.62 24.94
N GLY A 47 -5.16 -5.89 24.23
CA GLY A 47 -4.43 -7.15 24.33
C GLY A 47 -3.04 -7.02 23.73
N THR A 48 -2.43 -8.14 23.40
CA THR A 48 -1.19 -8.19 22.64
C THR A 48 -1.40 -8.84 21.29
N ILE A 49 -0.66 -8.39 20.28
CA ILE A 49 -0.55 -9.00 18.95
C ILE A 49 0.92 -9.30 18.73
N ASN A 50 1.28 -10.58 18.67
CA ASN A 50 2.67 -11.05 18.57
C ASN A 50 3.55 -10.38 19.64
N GLY A 51 3.06 -10.35 20.89
CA GLY A 51 3.74 -9.75 22.04
C GLY A 51 3.70 -8.22 22.14
N GLY A 52 3.27 -7.50 21.09
CA GLY A 52 3.13 -6.04 21.10
C GLY A 52 1.75 -5.60 21.56
N ALA A 53 1.66 -4.59 22.44
CA ALA A 53 0.38 -4.08 22.92
C ALA A 53 -0.44 -3.41 21.80
N ALA A 54 -1.75 -3.66 21.78
CA ALA A 54 -2.67 -3.07 20.81
C ALA A 54 -4.05 -2.82 21.42
N ILE A 55 -4.78 -1.86 20.82
CA ILE A 55 -6.19 -1.60 21.12
C ILE A 55 -7.03 -2.15 19.97
N ALA A 56 -8.22 -2.66 20.28
CA ALA A 56 -9.18 -3.03 19.26
C ALA A 56 -10.62 -2.73 19.65
N TYR A 57 -11.47 -2.54 18.65
CA TYR A 57 -12.91 -2.46 18.80
C TYR A 57 -13.59 -3.36 17.77
N ALA A 58 -14.74 -3.90 18.12
CA ALA A 58 -15.53 -4.78 17.26
C ALA A 58 -17.01 -4.41 17.33
N THR A 59 -17.63 -4.16 16.16
CA THR A 59 -19.08 -3.97 16.07
C THR A 59 -19.80 -5.31 16.15
N ASP A 60 -20.85 -5.40 16.97
CA ASP A 60 -21.61 -6.62 17.21
C ASP A 60 -22.77 -6.77 16.21
N ALA A 61 -22.56 -7.58 15.17
CA ALA A 61 -23.57 -7.83 14.15
C ALA A 61 -24.82 -8.56 14.68
N THR A 62 -24.72 -9.24 15.82
CA THR A 62 -25.85 -9.96 16.44
C THR A 62 -26.83 -8.99 17.12
N LYS A 63 -26.42 -7.73 17.32
CA LYS A 63 -27.23 -6.65 17.90
C LYS A 63 -27.63 -5.65 16.83
N MET A 64 -28.88 -5.74 16.38
CA MET A 64 -29.45 -4.82 15.37
C MET A 64 -28.58 -4.72 14.10
N GLY A 65 -27.94 -5.82 13.69
CA GLY A 65 -27.04 -5.82 12.52
C GLY A 65 -25.78 -4.96 12.70
N GLY A 66 -25.34 -4.72 13.94
CA GLY A 66 -24.17 -3.89 14.24
C GLY A 66 -24.43 -2.39 14.07
N ALA A 67 -25.69 -1.96 14.15
CA ALA A 67 -26.06 -0.56 13.98
C ALA A 67 -25.38 0.35 15.02
N MET A 68 -24.65 1.35 14.52
CA MET A 68 -23.89 2.33 15.29
C MET A 68 -24.82 3.33 15.96
N GLY A 69 -25.03 3.17 17.27
CA GLY A 69 -25.71 4.14 18.13
C GLY A 69 -24.73 4.99 18.92
N SER A 70 -25.25 5.95 19.67
CA SER A 70 -24.50 6.98 20.38
C SER A 70 -23.52 6.41 21.41
N GLU A 71 -23.96 5.43 22.20
CA GLU A 71 -23.13 4.74 23.19
C GLU A 71 -22.03 3.90 22.53
N GLY A 72 -22.35 3.12 21.50
CA GLY A 72 -21.38 2.27 20.80
C GLY A 72 -20.30 3.10 20.10
N CYS A 73 -20.70 4.22 19.48
CA CYS A 73 -19.77 5.18 18.90
C CYS A 73 -18.84 5.79 19.95
N ARG A 74 -19.35 6.12 21.15
CA ARG A 74 -18.53 6.63 22.25
C ARG A 74 -17.44 5.63 22.64
N HIS A 75 -17.76 4.34 22.75
CA HIS A 75 -16.76 3.31 23.01
C HIS A 75 -15.66 3.25 21.93
N ILE A 76 -16.03 3.38 20.65
CA ILE A 76 -15.04 3.44 19.55
C ILE A 76 -14.14 4.67 19.70
N VAL A 77 -14.72 5.85 19.97
CA VAL A 77 -13.96 7.09 20.18
C VAL A 77 -12.98 6.94 21.35
N ASP A 78 -13.46 6.43 22.49
CA ASP A 78 -12.62 6.23 23.67
C ASP A 78 -11.48 5.25 23.40
N ALA A 79 -11.72 4.16 22.67
CA ALA A 79 -10.69 3.21 22.26
C ALA A 79 -9.62 3.85 21.37
N ILE A 80 -10.03 4.66 20.38
CA ILE A 80 -9.09 5.39 19.52
C ILE A 80 -8.29 6.41 20.33
N ASP A 81 -8.94 7.17 21.23
CA ASP A 81 -8.27 8.17 22.06
C ASP A 81 -7.29 7.52 23.07
N ILE A 82 -7.60 6.33 23.61
CA ILE A 82 -6.66 5.50 24.38
C ILE A 82 -5.46 5.12 23.51
N ALA A 83 -5.68 4.61 22.30
CA ALA A 83 -4.62 4.20 21.40
C ALA A 83 -3.67 5.36 21.07
N VAL A 84 -4.21 6.54 20.77
CA VAL A 84 -3.43 7.77 20.51
C VAL A 84 -2.64 8.20 21.74
N ARG A 85 -3.28 8.24 22.92
CA ARG A 85 -2.65 8.66 24.18
C ARG A 85 -1.49 7.76 24.57
N GLU A 86 -1.64 6.45 24.38
CA GLU A 86 -0.63 5.45 24.73
C GLU A 86 0.31 5.09 23.58
N ARG A 87 0.11 5.70 22.40
CA ARG A 87 0.89 5.45 21.18
C ARG A 87 0.88 3.98 20.75
N LEU A 88 -0.28 3.35 20.87
CA LEU A 88 -0.51 1.96 20.48
C LEU A 88 -1.27 1.89 19.14
N PRO A 89 -1.04 0.86 18.31
CA PRO A 89 -1.87 0.61 17.14
C PRO A 89 -3.32 0.31 17.55
N VAL A 90 -4.27 0.64 16.67
CA VAL A 90 -5.70 0.34 16.85
C VAL A 90 -6.25 -0.47 15.67
N VAL A 91 -6.98 -1.54 16.00
CA VAL A 91 -7.61 -2.44 15.02
C VAL A 91 -9.13 -2.38 15.14
N GLY A 92 -9.83 -2.03 14.06
CA GLY A 92 -11.29 -1.99 14.01
C GLY A 92 -11.86 -3.20 13.26
N LEU A 93 -12.69 -4.00 13.92
CA LEU A 93 -13.39 -5.13 13.31
C LEU A 93 -14.82 -4.72 12.95
N TRP A 94 -15.10 -4.66 11.65
CA TRP A 94 -16.32 -4.09 11.10
C TRP A 94 -17.29 -5.15 10.59
N HIS A 95 -18.51 -5.10 11.10
CA HIS A 95 -19.71 -5.78 10.62
C HIS A 95 -20.92 -4.97 11.13
N SER A 96 -21.25 -3.91 10.40
CA SER A 96 -22.24 -2.90 10.77
C SER A 96 -23.14 -2.49 9.60
N GLY A 97 -24.45 -2.51 9.84
CA GLY A 97 -25.47 -1.96 8.95
C GLY A 97 -25.49 -0.43 8.84
N GLY A 98 -24.58 0.29 9.51
CA GLY A 98 -24.50 1.75 9.50
C GLY A 98 -25.09 2.40 10.75
N ALA A 99 -25.57 3.64 10.62
CA ALA A 99 -26.14 4.39 11.75
C ALA A 99 -27.44 3.76 12.27
N ARG A 100 -27.65 3.79 13.59
CA ARG A 100 -28.87 3.27 14.21
C ARG A 100 -30.05 4.19 13.93
N LEU A 101 -30.89 3.80 12.98
CA LEU A 101 -32.02 4.60 12.49
C LEU A 101 -32.97 5.05 13.61
N ALA A 102 -33.19 4.23 14.63
CA ALA A 102 -34.08 4.56 15.75
C ALA A 102 -33.59 5.73 16.61
N GLU A 103 -32.29 6.03 16.63
CA GLU A 103 -31.69 7.17 17.35
C GLU A 103 -31.65 8.45 16.50
N GLY A 104 -32.00 8.38 15.22
CA GLY A 104 -32.08 9.54 14.33
C GLY A 104 -30.77 10.34 14.26
N VAL A 105 -30.86 11.65 14.51
CA VAL A 105 -29.72 12.60 14.39
C VAL A 105 -28.63 12.32 15.44
N GLU A 106 -28.97 11.76 16.59
CA GLU A 106 -28.00 11.44 17.64
C GLU A 106 -26.97 10.40 17.15
N ALA A 107 -27.43 9.37 16.43
CA ALA A 107 -26.53 8.40 15.81
C ALA A 107 -25.66 9.01 14.71
N LEU A 108 -26.17 10.00 13.96
CA LEU A 108 -25.37 10.68 12.93
C LEU A 108 -24.26 11.53 13.54
N ASP A 109 -24.56 12.29 14.59
CA ASP A 109 -23.56 13.06 15.34
C ASP A 109 -22.48 12.12 15.92
N ALA A 110 -22.91 11.02 16.53
CA ALA A 110 -22.01 10.05 17.13
C ALA A 110 -21.08 9.37 16.11
N VAL A 111 -21.59 9.03 14.91
CA VAL A 111 -20.76 8.53 13.80
C VAL A 111 -19.76 9.61 13.34
N GLY A 112 -20.18 10.88 13.30
CA GLY A 112 -19.29 12.01 13.02
C GLY A 112 -18.14 12.12 14.03
N LEU A 113 -18.40 11.88 15.32
CA LEU A 113 -17.36 11.85 16.36
C LEU A 113 -16.35 10.71 16.15
N VAL A 114 -16.80 9.54 15.67
CA VAL A 114 -15.91 8.43 15.29
C VAL A 114 -14.98 8.84 14.15
N PHE A 115 -15.50 9.50 13.10
CA PHE A 115 -14.66 10.00 12.01
C PHE A 115 -13.65 11.04 12.50
N ALA A 116 -14.08 11.95 13.36
CA ALA A 116 -13.17 12.94 13.96
C ALA A 116 -12.05 12.25 14.75
N ALA A 117 -12.35 11.19 15.50
CA ALA A 117 -11.34 10.42 16.23
C ALA A 117 -10.35 9.72 15.28
N MET A 118 -10.82 9.09 14.20
CA MET A 118 -9.96 8.45 13.19
C MET A 118 -9.03 9.44 12.50
N VAL A 119 -9.55 10.62 12.14
CA VAL A 119 -8.75 11.69 11.54
C VAL A 119 -7.71 12.21 12.54
N ARG A 120 -8.06 12.37 13.83
CA ARG A 120 -7.08 12.72 14.87
C ARG A 120 -6.00 11.65 15.04
N ALA A 121 -6.32 10.38 14.84
CA ALA A 121 -5.36 9.27 14.95
C ALA A 121 -4.49 9.09 13.68
N SER A 122 -4.95 9.58 12.52
CA SER A 122 -4.28 9.43 11.22
C SER A 122 -2.83 9.92 11.25
N GLY A 123 -1.90 9.05 10.84
CA GLY A 123 -0.46 9.31 10.89
C GLY A 123 0.17 9.35 12.28
N ARG A 124 -0.61 9.23 13.37
CA ARG A 124 -0.10 9.22 14.75
C ARG A 124 0.09 7.81 15.29
N VAL A 125 -0.90 6.95 15.10
CA VAL A 125 -0.84 5.53 15.42
C VAL A 125 -1.37 4.73 14.22
N PRO A 126 -0.85 3.52 13.95
CA PRO A 126 -1.39 2.67 12.89
C PRO A 126 -2.86 2.33 13.15
N GLN A 127 -3.71 2.58 12.17
CA GLN A 127 -5.12 2.21 12.18
C GLN A 127 -5.39 1.16 11.10
N ILE A 128 -5.84 -0.02 11.52
CA ILE A 128 -6.13 -1.14 10.61
C ILE A 128 -7.62 -1.49 10.74
N SER A 129 -8.34 -1.49 9.62
CA SER A 129 -9.72 -1.93 9.57
C SER A 129 -9.82 -3.33 8.96
N VAL A 130 -10.54 -4.22 9.62
CA VAL A 130 -10.86 -5.56 9.13
C VAL A 130 -12.35 -5.64 8.89
N VAL A 131 -12.77 -5.78 7.63
CA VAL A 131 -14.17 -5.81 7.23
C VAL A 131 -14.62 -7.26 7.07
N LEU A 132 -15.46 -7.73 8.01
CA LEU A 132 -15.87 -9.12 8.19
C LEU A 132 -17.39 -9.31 7.98
N GLY A 133 -18.02 -8.34 7.33
CA GLY A 133 -19.44 -8.31 7.01
C GLY A 133 -19.79 -6.99 6.31
N PRO A 134 -21.07 -6.64 6.17
CA PRO A 134 -21.47 -5.33 5.68
C PRO A 134 -20.91 -4.20 6.53
N ALA A 135 -20.47 -3.12 5.88
CA ALA A 135 -20.10 -1.84 6.45
C ALA A 135 -20.77 -0.76 5.58
N ALA A 136 -21.99 -0.40 5.97
CA ALA A 136 -22.88 0.44 5.16
C ALA A 136 -22.97 1.89 5.66
N GLY A 137 -23.16 2.85 4.75
CA GLY A 137 -23.40 4.25 5.09
C GLY A 137 -22.26 4.84 5.91
N GLY A 138 -22.56 5.30 7.13
CA GLY A 138 -21.55 5.82 8.05
C GLY A 138 -20.42 4.82 8.36
N ALA A 139 -20.73 3.52 8.46
CA ALA A 139 -19.73 2.50 8.68
C ALA A 139 -18.81 2.27 7.47
N ALA A 140 -19.19 2.71 6.26
CA ALA A 140 -18.35 2.58 5.06
C ALA A 140 -17.15 3.54 5.08
N TYR A 141 -17.33 4.74 5.63
CA TYR A 141 -16.26 5.73 5.73
C TYR A 141 -15.25 5.41 6.83
N GLY A 142 -15.64 4.65 7.86
CA GLY A 142 -14.73 4.22 8.93
C GLY A 142 -13.47 3.54 8.39
N PRO A 143 -13.59 2.40 7.68
CA PRO A 143 -12.46 1.74 7.03
C PRO A 143 -11.70 2.64 6.06
N ALA A 144 -12.40 3.46 5.26
CA ALA A 144 -11.76 4.35 4.29
C ALA A 144 -10.84 5.41 4.92
N LEU A 145 -11.13 5.83 6.16
CA LEU A 145 -10.33 6.81 6.90
C LEU A 145 -9.10 6.19 7.60
N THR A 146 -9.06 4.87 7.78
CA THR A 146 -7.91 4.16 8.35
C THR A 146 -6.79 3.93 7.34
N ASP A 147 -5.59 3.58 7.83
CA ASP A 147 -4.40 3.46 6.98
C ASP A 147 -4.49 2.26 6.03
N LEU A 148 -4.93 1.12 6.56
CA LEU A 148 -5.01 -0.16 5.85
C LEU A 148 -6.35 -0.86 6.10
N VAL A 149 -6.90 -1.44 5.04
CA VAL A 149 -8.16 -2.17 5.05
C VAL A 149 -7.91 -3.61 4.60
N VAL A 150 -8.22 -4.56 5.48
CA VAL A 150 -8.29 -5.99 5.19
C VAL A 150 -9.76 -6.36 5.03
N MET A 151 -10.11 -7.13 4.00
CA MET A 151 -11.49 -7.56 3.76
C MET A 151 -11.55 -9.08 3.63
N GLY A 152 -12.36 -9.70 4.49
CA GLY A 152 -12.70 -11.11 4.39
C GLY A 152 -13.78 -11.38 3.34
N PRO A 153 -14.12 -12.65 3.08
CA PRO A 153 -15.03 -13.03 1.99
C PRO A 153 -16.45 -12.47 2.17
N ALA A 154 -16.92 -12.33 3.41
CA ALA A 154 -18.23 -11.74 3.73
C ALA A 154 -18.22 -10.19 3.77
N GLY A 155 -17.05 -9.56 3.65
CA GLY A 155 -16.90 -8.11 3.77
C GLY A 155 -17.60 -7.37 2.65
N ARG A 156 -18.36 -6.32 2.98
CA ARG A 156 -18.97 -5.39 2.01
C ARG A 156 -18.78 -3.96 2.46
N VAL A 157 -18.42 -3.05 1.56
CA VAL A 157 -18.33 -1.62 1.87
C VAL A 157 -19.14 -0.83 0.85
N PHE A 158 -20.11 -0.06 1.29
CA PHE A 158 -20.86 0.82 0.37
C PHE A 158 -21.54 1.95 1.14
N VAL A 159 -21.57 3.15 0.54
CA VAL A 159 -22.28 4.29 1.12
C VAL A 159 -23.79 4.06 1.09
N THR A 160 -24.28 3.52 -0.02
CA THR A 160 -25.71 3.32 -0.27
C THR A 160 -25.95 1.86 -0.61
N GLY A 161 -26.94 1.23 0.05
CA GLY A 161 -27.28 -0.17 -0.19
C GLY A 161 -27.88 -0.41 -1.59
N PRO A 162 -27.82 -1.65 -2.10
CA PRO A 162 -28.27 -1.96 -3.47
C PRO A 162 -29.74 -1.61 -3.77
N GLU A 163 -30.64 -1.78 -2.80
CA GLU A 163 -32.05 -1.44 -2.96
C GLU A 163 -32.26 0.06 -3.23
N VAL A 164 -31.51 0.91 -2.52
CA VAL A 164 -31.58 2.36 -2.71
C VAL A 164 -30.99 2.75 -4.06
N VAL A 165 -29.86 2.15 -4.46
CA VAL A 165 -29.28 2.34 -5.80
C VAL A 165 -30.33 2.02 -6.87
N ARG A 166 -30.96 0.85 -6.80
CA ARG A 166 -32.01 0.43 -7.74
C ARG A 166 -33.18 1.42 -7.78
N SER A 167 -33.66 1.88 -6.63
CA SER A 167 -34.81 2.79 -6.56
C SER A 167 -34.50 4.18 -7.13
N VAL A 168 -33.26 4.65 -7.05
CA VAL A 168 -32.86 6.01 -7.45
C VAL A 168 -32.32 6.06 -8.88
N THR A 169 -31.48 5.10 -9.27
CA THR A 169 -30.80 5.11 -10.58
C THR A 169 -31.39 4.11 -11.57
N GLY A 170 -32.17 3.13 -11.09
CA GLY A 170 -32.67 2.01 -11.89
C GLY A 170 -31.64 0.89 -12.10
N GLU A 171 -30.42 1.02 -11.58
CA GLU A 171 -29.38 0.00 -11.71
C GLU A 171 -29.66 -1.20 -10.79
N ASP A 172 -29.70 -2.41 -11.36
CA ASP A 172 -29.88 -3.64 -10.60
C ASP A 172 -28.51 -4.29 -10.30
N VAL A 173 -28.13 -4.29 -9.02
CA VAL A 173 -26.83 -4.77 -8.53
C VAL A 173 -27.04 -5.44 -7.17
N ASP A 174 -26.22 -6.43 -6.83
CA ASP A 174 -26.20 -7.06 -5.51
C ASP A 174 -25.08 -6.48 -4.62
N MET A 175 -25.04 -6.85 -3.34
CA MET A 175 -24.00 -6.34 -2.42
C MET A 175 -22.57 -6.73 -2.83
N GLU A 176 -22.38 -7.95 -3.37
CA GLU A 176 -21.05 -8.45 -3.79
C GLU A 176 -20.51 -7.61 -4.94
N ARG A 177 -21.31 -7.39 -5.98
CA ARG A 177 -20.93 -6.59 -7.15
C ARG A 177 -20.80 -5.12 -6.82
N LEU A 178 -21.64 -4.60 -5.92
CA LEU A 178 -21.61 -3.18 -5.52
C LEU A 178 -20.37 -2.84 -4.69
N GLY A 179 -20.05 -3.67 -3.69
CA GLY A 179 -19.06 -3.34 -2.67
C GLY A 179 -18.35 -4.54 -2.06
N GLY A 180 -18.26 -5.65 -2.77
CA GLY A 180 -17.55 -6.85 -2.32
C GLY A 180 -16.04 -6.79 -2.53
N PRO A 181 -15.32 -7.85 -2.10
CA PRO A 181 -13.87 -7.89 -2.12
C PRO A 181 -13.25 -7.80 -3.51
N ASP A 182 -13.89 -8.34 -4.55
CA ASP A 182 -13.38 -8.22 -5.93
C ASP A 182 -13.53 -6.79 -6.46
N THR A 183 -14.70 -6.16 -6.24
CA THR A 183 -14.97 -4.79 -6.68
C THR A 183 -14.01 -3.80 -6.02
N HIS A 184 -13.84 -3.86 -4.70
CA HIS A 184 -12.89 -2.97 -4.03
C HIS A 184 -11.43 -3.31 -4.34
N GLY A 185 -11.12 -4.59 -4.52
CA GLY A 185 -9.75 -5.03 -4.79
C GLY A 185 -9.27 -4.72 -6.21
N ARG A 186 -10.17 -4.55 -7.18
CA ARG A 186 -9.82 -4.32 -8.60
C ARG A 186 -10.20 -2.94 -9.12
N ARG A 187 -11.28 -2.33 -8.62
CA ARG A 187 -11.84 -1.11 -9.22
C ARG A 187 -11.57 0.12 -8.38
N SER A 188 -12.09 0.15 -7.15
CA SER A 188 -12.07 1.38 -6.33
C SER A 188 -10.81 1.56 -5.49
N GLY A 189 -10.07 0.49 -5.18
CA GLY A 189 -8.84 0.57 -4.38
C GLY A 189 -9.08 0.83 -2.88
N VAL A 190 -10.31 0.67 -2.39
CA VAL A 190 -10.63 0.86 -0.96
C VAL A 190 -9.95 -0.20 -0.09
N VAL A 191 -9.83 -1.43 -0.57
CA VAL A 191 -9.24 -2.55 0.16
C VAL A 191 -7.79 -2.79 -0.25
N HIS A 192 -6.92 -2.94 0.75
CA HIS A 192 -5.49 -3.18 0.56
C HIS A 192 -5.18 -4.69 0.52
N VAL A 193 -5.86 -5.48 1.35
CA VAL A 193 -5.68 -6.94 1.41
C VAL A 193 -7.05 -7.63 1.36
N VAL A 194 -7.20 -8.57 0.44
CA VAL A 194 -8.39 -9.45 0.37
C VAL A 194 -7.96 -10.85 0.73
N THR A 195 -8.75 -11.52 1.57
CA THR A 195 -8.48 -12.86 2.07
C THR A 195 -9.62 -13.81 1.76
N ASP A 196 -9.33 -15.11 1.79
CA ASP A 196 -10.31 -16.15 1.46
C ASP A 196 -11.08 -16.64 2.69
N SER A 197 -10.64 -16.25 3.89
CA SER A 197 -11.32 -16.54 5.15
C SER A 197 -11.23 -15.39 6.16
N GLU A 198 -12.09 -15.43 7.18
CA GLU A 198 -12.06 -14.51 8.32
C GLU A 198 -10.81 -14.74 9.20
N ALA A 199 -10.43 -15.99 9.43
CA ALA A 199 -9.19 -16.31 10.16
C ALA A 199 -7.97 -15.70 9.47
N GLU A 200 -7.85 -15.87 8.15
CA GLU A 200 -6.78 -15.24 7.37
C GLU A 200 -6.86 -13.70 7.44
N ALA A 201 -8.06 -13.11 7.43
CA ALA A 201 -8.21 -11.65 7.56
C ALA A 201 -7.63 -11.14 8.89
N LEU A 202 -7.88 -11.86 9.99
CA LEU A 202 -7.33 -11.53 11.30
C LEU A 202 -5.80 -11.74 11.33
N ASP A 203 -5.29 -12.83 10.75
CA ASP A 203 -3.85 -13.07 10.65
C ASP A 203 -3.12 -11.97 9.86
N ARG A 204 -3.68 -11.51 8.74
CA ARG A 204 -3.13 -10.39 7.97
C ARG A 204 -3.19 -9.08 8.74
N ALA A 205 -4.25 -8.84 9.51
CA ALA A 205 -4.33 -7.69 10.40
C ALA A 205 -3.25 -7.74 11.50
N ARG A 206 -2.98 -8.92 12.07
CA ARG A 206 -1.91 -9.15 13.05
C ARG A 206 -0.53 -8.89 12.44
N GLU A 207 -0.28 -9.39 11.23
CA GLU A 207 0.96 -9.19 10.47
C GLU A 207 1.20 -7.69 10.19
N LEU A 208 0.20 -6.98 9.66
CA LEU A 208 0.28 -5.54 9.40
C LEU A 208 0.52 -4.72 10.67
N THR A 209 -0.19 -5.06 11.75
CA THR A 209 0.00 -4.41 13.06
C THR A 209 1.44 -4.57 13.52
N THR A 210 1.99 -5.79 13.38
CA THR A 210 3.37 -6.11 13.76
C THR A 210 4.38 -5.34 12.91
N LEU A 211 4.21 -5.31 11.59
CA LEU A 211 5.14 -4.61 10.69
C LEU A 211 5.21 -3.11 11.00
N LEU A 212 4.08 -2.46 11.30
CA LEU A 212 4.02 -1.01 11.54
C LEU A 212 4.41 -0.60 12.98
N SER A 213 4.06 -1.41 13.99
CA SER A 213 4.31 -1.09 15.40
C SER A 213 5.61 -1.69 15.96
N GLN A 214 6.03 -2.86 15.45
CA GLN A 214 7.22 -3.60 15.88
C GLN A 214 8.25 -3.68 14.76
N GLN A 215 8.79 -2.52 14.37
CA GLN A 215 9.57 -2.40 13.14
C GLN A 215 10.94 -3.09 13.19
N GLY A 216 11.50 -3.37 14.37
CA GLY A 216 12.86 -3.92 14.48
C GLY A 216 13.96 -2.89 14.17
N ARG A 217 15.18 -3.36 13.96
CA ARG A 217 16.38 -2.56 13.64
C ARG A 217 17.16 -3.24 12.52
N PHE A 218 17.96 -2.47 11.79
CA PHE A 218 18.83 -3.03 10.77
C PHE A 218 19.96 -3.81 11.45
N ASP A 219 20.16 -5.05 11.01
CA ASP A 219 21.32 -5.88 11.30
C ASP A 219 21.98 -6.27 9.97
N VAL A 220 22.84 -5.38 9.45
CA VAL A 220 23.53 -5.61 8.17
C VAL A 220 24.41 -6.86 8.22
N SER A 221 24.88 -7.26 9.42
CA SER A 221 25.71 -8.45 9.58
C SER A 221 24.95 -9.76 9.35
N SER A 222 23.61 -9.73 9.39
CA SER A 222 22.76 -10.88 9.09
C SER A 222 22.61 -11.15 7.59
N ILE A 223 23.11 -10.26 6.73
CA ILE A 223 23.02 -10.42 5.28
C ILE A 223 24.06 -11.43 4.83
N GLY A 224 23.59 -12.57 4.33
CA GLY A 224 24.44 -13.62 3.75
C GLY A 224 25.09 -13.20 2.42
N PRO A 225 25.77 -14.14 1.75
CA PRO A 225 26.35 -13.88 0.44
C PRO A 225 25.27 -13.44 -0.56
N GLY A 226 25.62 -12.48 -1.41
CA GLY A 226 24.73 -11.93 -2.43
C GLY A 226 24.29 -12.97 -3.46
N GLU A 227 22.99 -13.03 -3.72
CA GLU A 227 22.43 -13.74 -4.87
C GLU A 227 22.44 -12.79 -6.08
N ASP A 228 22.82 -13.28 -7.26
CA ASP A 228 22.70 -12.52 -8.50
C ASP A 228 21.23 -12.27 -8.87
N LEU A 229 20.72 -11.12 -8.44
CA LEU A 229 19.35 -10.71 -8.67
C LEU A 229 19.02 -10.45 -10.16
N SER A 230 20.03 -10.37 -11.03
CA SER A 230 19.78 -10.24 -12.47
C SER A 230 19.21 -11.51 -13.08
N ALA A 231 19.31 -12.67 -12.40
CA ALA A 231 18.68 -13.92 -12.78
C ALA A 231 17.14 -13.82 -12.88
N TYR A 232 16.52 -12.87 -12.16
CA TYR A 232 15.09 -12.61 -12.24
C TYR A 232 14.69 -11.72 -13.44
N MET A 233 15.67 -11.20 -14.18
CA MET A 233 15.46 -10.34 -15.34
C MET A 233 15.53 -11.12 -16.65
N PRO A 234 14.77 -10.72 -17.68
CA PRO A 234 14.92 -11.30 -19.00
C PRO A 234 16.23 -10.83 -19.65
N ALA A 235 16.89 -11.72 -20.38
CA ALA A 235 18.08 -11.37 -21.17
C ALA A 235 17.80 -10.25 -22.20
N GLU A 236 16.60 -10.25 -22.78
CA GLU A 236 16.14 -9.20 -23.71
C GLU A 236 15.55 -8.00 -22.95
N ARG A 237 16.15 -6.82 -23.12
CA ARG A 237 15.76 -5.58 -22.42
C ARG A 237 14.35 -5.07 -22.71
N GLN A 238 13.78 -5.44 -23.85
CA GLN A 238 12.44 -5.03 -24.24
C GLN A 238 11.35 -5.95 -23.66
N ARG A 239 11.73 -7.14 -23.20
CA ARG A 239 10.79 -8.11 -22.65
C ARG A 239 10.30 -7.67 -21.27
N ALA A 240 8.98 -7.75 -21.08
CA ALA A 240 8.35 -7.52 -19.79
C ALA A 240 8.62 -8.69 -18.82
N TYR A 241 8.62 -8.40 -17.52
CA TYR A 241 8.86 -9.38 -16.46
C TYR A 241 8.06 -9.00 -15.21
N ASP A 242 7.82 -9.97 -14.32
CA ASP A 242 7.21 -9.72 -13.02
C ASP A 242 8.30 -9.29 -12.03
N VAL A 243 8.12 -8.13 -11.38
CA VAL A 243 9.09 -7.62 -10.41
C VAL A 243 9.06 -8.37 -9.07
N LYS A 244 7.99 -9.12 -8.77
CA LYS A 244 7.80 -9.75 -7.46
C LYS A 244 8.91 -10.75 -7.06
N PRO A 245 9.42 -11.63 -7.94
CA PRO A 245 10.55 -12.49 -7.62
C PRO A 245 11.80 -11.70 -7.20
N LEU A 246 12.08 -10.59 -7.89
CA LEU A 246 13.18 -9.69 -7.53
C LEU A 246 12.99 -9.12 -6.11
N LEU A 247 11.77 -8.69 -5.76
CA LEU A 247 11.48 -8.19 -4.41
C LEU A 247 11.65 -9.28 -3.34
N ALA A 248 11.26 -10.51 -3.63
CA ALA A 248 11.43 -11.65 -2.73
C ALA A 248 12.92 -11.98 -2.49
N GLY A 249 13.78 -11.82 -3.49
CA GLY A 249 15.24 -11.97 -3.33
C GLY A 249 15.88 -10.84 -2.52
N ILE A 250 15.33 -9.62 -2.60
CA ILE A 250 15.83 -8.46 -1.83
C ILE A 250 15.48 -8.58 -0.34
N LEU A 251 14.27 -9.03 0.00
CA LEU A 251 13.75 -8.99 1.37
C LEU A 251 14.06 -10.26 2.18
N ASP A 252 13.90 -10.19 3.49
CA ASP A 252 14.16 -11.31 4.41
C ASP A 252 13.18 -12.47 4.24
N ALA A 253 11.97 -12.16 3.79
CA ALA A 253 10.90 -13.10 3.46
C ALA A 253 10.03 -12.48 2.37
N PRO A 254 9.14 -13.26 1.71
CA PRO A 254 8.17 -12.72 0.77
C PRO A 254 7.38 -11.56 1.41
N PRO A 255 7.33 -10.38 0.77
CA PRO A 255 6.66 -9.23 1.37
C PRO A 255 5.14 -9.40 1.37
N LEU A 256 4.49 -8.72 2.30
CA LEU A 256 3.04 -8.54 2.28
C LEU A 256 2.68 -7.43 1.29
N GLU A 257 2.27 -7.83 0.09
CA GLU A 257 1.85 -6.92 -0.97
C GLU A 257 0.47 -6.32 -0.70
N LEU A 258 0.37 -5.00 -0.87
CA LEU A 258 -0.85 -4.22 -0.72
C LEU A 258 -1.42 -3.89 -2.11
N HIS A 259 -2.75 -3.90 -2.20
CA HIS A 259 -3.49 -3.60 -3.43
C HIS A 259 -3.05 -4.48 -4.61
N VAL A 260 -2.83 -5.78 -4.38
CA VAL A 260 -2.34 -6.74 -5.38
C VAL A 260 -3.11 -6.67 -6.71
N ARG A 261 -4.42 -6.43 -6.63
CA ARG A 261 -5.34 -6.45 -7.78
C ARG A 261 -5.70 -5.05 -8.31
N TRP A 262 -5.22 -3.97 -7.68
CA TRP A 262 -5.50 -2.58 -8.05
C TRP A 262 -4.22 -1.86 -8.46
N ALA A 263 -4.22 -1.24 -9.66
CA ALA A 263 -3.03 -0.67 -10.31
C ALA A 263 -1.79 -1.59 -10.25
N PRO A 264 -1.86 -2.80 -10.84
CA PRO A 264 -0.82 -3.83 -10.70
C PRO A 264 0.48 -3.52 -11.48
N ASN A 265 0.51 -2.40 -12.22
CA ASN A 265 1.69 -1.78 -12.83
C ASN A 265 2.65 -1.14 -11.82
N VAL A 266 2.21 -0.94 -10.57
CA VAL A 266 3.09 -0.60 -9.43
C VAL A 266 2.78 -1.53 -8.26
N VAL A 267 3.82 -2.17 -7.73
CA VAL A 267 3.77 -2.97 -6.50
C VAL A 267 4.06 -2.06 -5.31
N THR A 268 3.26 -2.18 -4.27
CA THR A 268 3.47 -1.56 -2.95
C THR A 268 3.41 -2.66 -1.91
N ALA A 269 4.41 -2.80 -1.07
CA ALA A 269 4.46 -3.90 -0.12
C ALA A 269 5.21 -3.54 1.16
N LEU A 270 4.85 -4.18 2.28
CA LEU A 270 5.61 -4.11 3.53
C LEU A 270 6.39 -5.42 3.70
N GLY A 271 7.63 -5.33 4.17
CA GLY A 271 8.46 -6.49 4.45
C GLY A 271 9.59 -6.14 5.38
N ARG A 272 10.53 -7.07 5.59
CA ARG A 272 11.76 -6.81 6.36
C ARG A 272 12.98 -6.88 5.47
N LEU A 273 13.93 -5.98 5.70
CA LEU A 273 15.26 -6.01 5.13
C LEU A 273 16.26 -5.93 6.27
N ALA A 274 17.06 -6.97 6.44
CA ALA A 274 18.02 -7.09 7.52
C ALA A 274 17.38 -6.83 8.90
N GLY A 275 16.21 -7.44 9.13
CA GLY A 275 15.45 -7.36 10.39
C GLY A 275 14.55 -6.13 10.56
N ARG A 276 14.77 -5.04 9.80
CA ARG A 276 13.97 -3.80 9.88
C ARG A 276 12.80 -3.82 8.90
N THR A 277 11.61 -3.41 9.34
CA THR A 277 10.47 -3.16 8.45
C THR A 277 10.84 -2.07 7.44
N VAL A 278 10.62 -2.37 6.16
CA VAL A 278 10.73 -1.43 5.04
C VAL A 278 9.45 -1.44 4.21
N GLY A 279 9.11 -0.29 3.64
CA GLY A 279 8.11 -0.16 2.59
C GLY A 279 8.78 -0.26 1.23
N VAL A 280 8.20 -1.05 0.33
CA VAL A 280 8.74 -1.27 -1.02
C VAL A 280 7.77 -0.73 -2.06
N ILE A 281 8.30 0.04 -3.00
CA ILE A 281 7.57 0.54 -4.17
C ILE A 281 8.34 0.10 -5.40
N ALA A 282 7.68 -0.59 -6.32
CA ALA A 282 8.35 -1.11 -7.52
C ALA A 282 7.47 -0.99 -8.75
N ASN A 283 8.02 -0.53 -9.86
CA ASN A 283 7.34 -0.67 -11.15
C ASN A 283 7.25 -2.14 -11.53
N ASN A 284 6.13 -2.57 -12.12
CA ASN A 284 5.94 -3.94 -12.58
C ASN A 284 5.81 -3.99 -14.12
N PRO A 285 6.90 -4.26 -14.85
CA PRO A 285 6.91 -4.25 -16.31
C PRO A 285 5.90 -5.19 -16.97
N LEU A 286 5.49 -6.27 -16.30
CA LEU A 286 4.45 -7.20 -16.78
C LEU A 286 3.07 -6.56 -16.94
N ARG A 287 2.85 -5.39 -16.35
CA ARG A 287 1.57 -4.67 -16.38
C ARG A 287 1.80 -3.26 -16.92
N LEU A 288 1.16 -2.95 -18.04
CA LEU A 288 1.29 -1.65 -18.73
C LEU A 288 2.75 -1.24 -19.02
N GLY A 289 3.66 -2.21 -19.17
CA GLY A 289 5.08 -1.93 -19.38
C GLY A 289 5.79 -1.27 -18.19
N GLY A 290 5.18 -1.26 -17.00
CA GLY A 290 5.69 -0.57 -15.81
C GLY A 290 5.39 0.94 -15.80
N CYS A 291 4.64 1.45 -16.77
CA CYS A 291 4.23 2.86 -16.83
C CYS A 291 3.48 3.29 -15.57
N LEU A 292 3.66 4.56 -15.20
CA LEU A 292 2.79 5.22 -14.23
C LEU A 292 1.51 5.69 -14.90
N ASP A 293 0.41 5.70 -14.15
CA ASP A 293 -0.89 6.21 -14.56
C ASP A 293 -1.56 6.87 -13.34
N SER A 294 -2.76 7.42 -13.53
CA SER A 294 -3.46 8.13 -12.46
C SER A 294 -3.69 7.26 -11.21
N VAL A 295 -4.02 5.98 -11.42
CA VAL A 295 -4.39 5.04 -10.34
C VAL A 295 -3.15 4.55 -9.61
N SER A 296 -2.09 4.16 -10.32
CA SER A 296 -0.81 3.77 -9.70
C SER A 296 -0.13 4.91 -8.96
N ALA A 297 -0.25 6.15 -9.44
CA ALA A 297 0.26 7.32 -8.74
C ALA A 297 -0.46 7.54 -7.39
N GLU A 298 -1.77 7.38 -7.33
CA GLU A 298 -2.54 7.47 -6.08
C GLU A 298 -2.20 6.34 -5.11
N LYS A 299 -2.14 5.10 -5.62
CA LYS A 299 -1.70 3.93 -4.87
C LYS A 299 -0.35 4.16 -4.20
N ALA A 300 0.65 4.53 -5.01
CA ALA A 300 2.00 4.76 -4.52
C ALA A 300 2.08 5.97 -3.58
N ALA A 301 1.39 7.07 -3.89
CA ALA A 301 1.42 8.29 -3.07
C ALA A 301 0.91 8.03 -1.66
N ARG A 302 -0.23 7.36 -1.52
CA ARG A 302 -0.79 7.04 -0.20
C ARG A 302 0.12 6.09 0.59
N PHE A 303 0.73 5.12 -0.10
CA PHE A 303 1.68 4.21 0.52
C PHE A 303 2.95 4.92 1.02
N VAL A 304 3.53 5.84 0.23
CA VAL A 304 4.68 6.66 0.63
C VAL A 304 4.34 7.47 1.89
N ARG A 305 3.21 8.17 1.89
CA ARG A 305 2.80 9.00 3.04
C ARG A 305 2.53 8.17 4.30
N MET A 306 1.94 6.98 4.15
CA MET A 306 1.78 6.04 5.26
C MET A 306 3.13 5.63 5.85
N CYS A 307 4.07 5.22 5.00
CA CYS A 307 5.40 4.81 5.45
C CYS A 307 6.13 5.97 6.15
N ASP A 308 6.08 7.17 5.57
CA ASP A 308 6.69 8.36 6.15
C ASP A 308 6.08 8.73 7.51
N ALA A 309 4.74 8.73 7.59
CA ALA A 309 4.01 9.05 8.82
C ALA A 309 4.27 8.05 9.95
N PHE A 310 4.68 6.81 9.65
CA PHE A 310 5.02 5.80 10.65
C PHE A 310 6.52 5.53 10.80
N GLY A 311 7.37 6.31 10.13
CA GLY A 311 8.82 6.16 10.25
C GLY A 311 9.37 4.87 9.64
N VAL A 312 8.67 4.33 8.63
CA VAL A 312 9.07 3.14 7.87
C VAL A 312 9.93 3.59 6.69
N PRO A 313 11.22 3.19 6.63
CA PRO A 313 12.09 3.50 5.50
C PRO A 313 11.60 2.89 4.19
N LEU A 314 11.96 3.50 3.05
CA LEU A 314 11.49 3.09 1.73
C LEU A 314 12.60 2.54 0.84
N VAL A 315 12.29 1.44 0.14
CA VAL A 315 13.06 0.92 -0.99
C VAL A 315 12.25 1.14 -2.26
N VAL A 316 12.82 1.86 -3.22
CA VAL A 316 12.14 2.23 -4.47
C VAL A 316 12.85 1.56 -5.65
N ILE A 317 12.22 0.55 -6.26
CA ILE A 317 12.77 -0.21 -7.39
C ILE A 317 12.21 0.35 -8.70
N VAL A 318 13.10 0.84 -9.57
CA VAL A 318 12.71 1.64 -10.73
C VAL A 318 13.00 0.89 -12.04
N ASP A 319 11.91 0.58 -12.75
CA ASP A 319 11.91 0.18 -14.16
C ASP A 319 10.67 0.78 -14.84
N VAL A 320 10.77 2.07 -15.16
CA VAL A 320 9.65 2.88 -15.65
C VAL A 320 10.00 3.56 -16.97
N PRO A 321 9.23 3.31 -18.06
CA PRO A 321 9.45 3.96 -19.34
C PRO A 321 8.79 5.36 -19.43
N GLY A 322 7.94 5.73 -18.48
CA GLY A 322 7.22 7.00 -18.46
C GLY A 322 5.84 6.90 -17.80
N TYR A 323 5.05 7.97 -17.94
CA TYR A 323 3.60 7.90 -17.71
C TYR A 323 2.90 7.34 -18.95
N LEU A 324 1.79 6.63 -18.74
CA LEU A 324 0.98 6.06 -19.80
C LEU A 324 0.36 7.19 -20.65
N PRO A 325 0.63 7.24 -21.96
CA PRO A 325 0.03 8.26 -22.82
C PRO A 325 -1.42 7.94 -23.14
N GLY A 326 -2.25 8.96 -23.33
CA GLY A 326 -3.60 8.82 -23.89
C GLY A 326 -4.55 9.92 -23.46
N VAL A 327 -5.51 10.28 -24.33
CA VAL A 327 -6.52 11.31 -24.06
C VAL A 327 -7.33 10.99 -22.79
N GLY A 328 -7.67 9.72 -22.58
CA GLY A 328 -8.35 9.27 -21.36
C GLY A 328 -7.54 9.57 -20.09
N GLN A 329 -6.22 9.37 -20.10
CA GLN A 329 -5.38 9.70 -18.94
C GLN A 329 -5.40 11.19 -18.63
N GLU A 330 -5.34 12.04 -19.66
CA GLU A 330 -5.44 13.49 -19.48
C GLU A 330 -6.78 13.92 -18.86
N TRP A 331 -7.89 13.39 -19.38
CA TRP A 331 -9.24 13.71 -18.88
C TRP A 331 -9.54 13.11 -17.50
N ASP A 332 -9.00 11.93 -17.19
CA ASP A 332 -9.07 11.30 -15.88
C ASP A 332 -8.18 12.01 -14.83
N GLY A 333 -7.46 13.04 -15.24
CA GLY A 333 -6.70 13.94 -14.38
C GLY A 333 -5.32 13.45 -14.02
N VAL A 334 -4.60 12.76 -14.94
CA VAL A 334 -3.25 12.23 -14.68
C VAL A 334 -2.26 13.30 -14.19
N VAL A 335 -2.40 14.56 -14.59
CA VAL A 335 -1.55 15.66 -14.10
C VAL A 335 -1.76 15.87 -12.59
N ARG A 336 -2.99 16.10 -12.13
CA ARG A 336 -3.27 16.35 -10.70
C ARG A 336 -3.12 15.10 -9.84
N ARG A 337 -3.45 13.92 -10.37
CA ARG A 337 -3.37 12.63 -9.66
C ARG A 337 -1.93 12.12 -9.62
N GLY A 338 -1.19 12.30 -10.71
CA GLY A 338 0.26 12.05 -10.80
C GLY A 338 1.08 12.92 -9.86
N ALA A 339 0.70 14.20 -9.70
CA ALA A 339 1.34 15.12 -8.77
C ALA A 339 1.30 14.66 -7.30
N LYS A 340 0.34 13.82 -6.92
CA LYS A 340 0.27 13.24 -5.57
C LYS A 340 1.53 12.43 -5.24
N LEU A 341 2.07 11.68 -6.19
CA LEU A 341 3.29 10.88 -5.97
C LEU A 341 4.53 11.76 -5.83
N LEU A 342 4.65 12.78 -6.69
CA LEU A 342 5.70 13.79 -6.59
C LEU A 342 5.67 14.48 -5.22
N HIS A 343 4.49 14.88 -4.77
CA HIS A 343 4.29 15.52 -3.47
C HIS A 343 4.64 14.57 -2.33
N ALA A 344 4.15 13.33 -2.36
CA ALA A 344 4.41 12.34 -1.32
C ALA A 344 5.91 12.08 -1.13
N PHE A 345 6.66 11.92 -2.23
CA PHE A 345 8.11 11.79 -2.13
C PHE A 345 8.76 13.11 -1.69
N ALA A 346 8.42 14.26 -2.26
CA ALA A 346 9.03 15.53 -1.85
C ALA A 346 8.79 15.90 -0.37
N GLU A 347 7.65 15.50 0.19
CA GLU A 347 7.29 15.69 1.61
C GLU A 347 8.01 14.71 2.54
N ALA A 348 8.30 13.48 2.07
CA ALA A 348 8.82 12.41 2.90
C ALA A 348 10.23 12.68 3.46
N VAL A 349 10.38 12.42 4.76
CA VAL A 349 11.61 12.61 5.55
C VAL A 349 12.23 11.29 6.03
N VAL A 350 11.52 10.16 5.90
CA VAL A 350 12.11 8.83 6.15
C VAL A 350 13.26 8.56 5.19
N PRO A 351 14.28 7.78 5.61
CA PRO A 351 15.29 7.27 4.70
C PRO A 351 14.65 6.51 3.54
N ARG A 352 15.09 6.82 2.33
CA ARG A 352 14.54 6.24 1.10
C ARG A 352 15.63 6.04 0.07
N VAL A 353 15.83 4.79 -0.32
CA VAL A 353 16.86 4.37 -1.27
C VAL A 353 16.20 3.96 -2.58
N THR A 354 16.66 4.53 -3.67
CA THR A 354 16.19 4.23 -5.03
C THR A 354 17.20 3.32 -5.72
N LEU A 355 16.72 2.26 -6.37
CA LEU A 355 17.52 1.40 -7.24
C LEU A 355 16.93 1.41 -8.65
N VAL A 356 17.66 1.94 -9.61
CA VAL A 356 17.31 1.86 -11.02
C VAL A 356 17.83 0.54 -11.60
N THR A 357 16.95 -0.39 -11.90
CA THR A 357 17.33 -1.73 -12.40
C THR A 357 17.45 -1.75 -13.92
N ARG A 358 16.55 -1.02 -14.62
CA ARG A 358 16.52 -0.97 -16.08
C ARG A 358 16.12 0.42 -16.61
N LYS A 359 14.85 0.71 -16.88
CA LYS A 359 14.46 2.00 -17.49
C LYS A 359 14.14 3.05 -16.43
N SER A 360 14.56 4.28 -16.66
CA SER A 360 14.09 5.42 -15.89
C SER A 360 14.02 6.68 -16.76
N PHE A 361 12.83 6.97 -17.27
CA PHE A 361 12.64 8.03 -18.26
C PHE A 361 11.73 9.18 -17.82
N GLY A 362 12.12 10.38 -18.24
CA GLY A 362 11.28 11.58 -18.25
C GLY A 362 10.69 11.95 -16.88
N GLY A 363 9.42 12.34 -16.86
CA GLY A 363 8.73 12.69 -15.61
C GLY A 363 8.59 11.52 -14.64
N ALA A 364 8.61 10.27 -15.13
CA ALA A 364 8.51 9.10 -14.27
C ALA A 364 9.81 8.80 -13.51
N TYR A 365 10.98 9.11 -14.10
CA TYR A 365 12.25 9.15 -13.35
C TYR A 365 12.14 10.04 -12.11
N ILE A 366 11.57 11.24 -12.29
CA ILE A 366 11.37 12.20 -11.20
C ILE A 366 10.38 11.62 -10.18
N ALA A 367 9.21 11.16 -10.64
CA ALA A 367 8.14 10.64 -9.78
C ALA A 367 8.54 9.38 -9.00
N MET A 368 9.46 8.56 -9.50
CA MET A 368 9.96 7.37 -8.81
C MET A 368 11.18 7.70 -7.92
N ASN A 369 11.02 8.70 -7.05
CA ASN A 369 11.99 9.06 -6.01
C ASN A 369 13.39 9.43 -6.54
N ALA A 370 13.47 10.38 -7.47
CA ALA A 370 14.76 10.94 -7.89
C ALA A 370 15.47 11.68 -6.75
N ARG A 371 16.81 11.84 -6.86
CA ARG A 371 17.61 12.63 -5.90
C ARG A 371 17.07 14.05 -5.70
N ALA A 372 16.57 14.68 -6.75
CA ALA A 372 15.97 16.02 -6.69
C ALA A 372 14.70 16.09 -5.80
N LEU A 373 14.04 14.97 -5.52
CA LEU A 373 12.91 14.88 -4.60
C LEU A 373 13.32 14.48 -3.18
N GLY A 374 14.61 14.38 -2.88
CA GLY A 374 15.12 14.07 -1.54
C GLY A 374 15.43 12.59 -1.29
N ALA A 375 15.65 11.79 -2.34
CA ALA A 375 16.15 10.43 -2.15
C ALA A 375 17.45 10.43 -1.33
N THR A 376 17.54 9.56 -0.33
CA THR A 376 18.70 9.46 0.56
C THR A 376 19.92 8.96 -0.20
N THR A 377 19.71 7.91 -1.00
CA THR A 377 20.72 7.29 -1.87
C THR A 377 20.03 6.79 -3.14
N VAL A 378 20.70 6.95 -4.29
CA VAL A 378 20.23 6.48 -5.60
C VAL A 378 21.29 5.59 -6.21
N PHE A 379 20.97 4.31 -6.35
CA PHE A 379 21.79 3.32 -7.03
C PHE A 379 21.27 3.05 -8.45
N ALA A 380 22.15 2.59 -9.32
CA ALA A 380 21.79 2.07 -10.63
C ALA A 380 22.49 0.73 -10.88
N TRP A 381 21.82 -0.20 -11.56
CA TRP A 381 22.50 -1.37 -12.11
C TRP A 381 23.32 -1.02 -13.36
N PRO A 382 24.32 -1.83 -13.75
CA PRO A 382 25.16 -1.54 -14.91
C PRO A 382 24.37 -1.42 -16.23
N THR A 383 23.22 -2.10 -16.32
CA THR A 383 22.35 -2.09 -17.50
C THR A 383 21.25 -1.02 -17.45
N ALA A 384 21.25 -0.15 -16.44
CA ALA A 384 20.25 0.88 -16.30
C ALA A 384 20.37 1.96 -17.37
N GLU A 385 19.22 2.51 -17.76
CA GLU A 385 19.05 3.53 -18.77
C GLU A 385 18.31 4.72 -18.15
N VAL A 386 19.01 5.85 -18.02
CA VAL A 386 18.45 7.09 -17.48
C VAL A 386 18.46 8.14 -18.59
N ALA A 387 17.29 8.67 -18.93
CA ALA A 387 17.15 9.65 -20.01
C ALA A 387 15.85 10.46 -19.91
N VAL A 388 15.69 11.48 -20.75
CA VAL A 388 14.40 12.21 -20.88
C VAL A 388 13.34 11.33 -21.56
N MET A 389 13.74 10.56 -22.56
CA MET A 389 12.91 9.58 -23.27
C MET A 389 13.83 8.60 -24.02
N GLY A 390 13.27 7.53 -24.59
CA GLY A 390 14.04 6.60 -25.41
C GLY A 390 14.68 7.28 -26.62
N ALA A 391 15.92 6.92 -26.93
CA ALA A 391 16.75 7.62 -27.92
C ALA A 391 16.12 7.67 -29.33
N LYS A 392 15.53 6.56 -29.79
CA LYS A 392 14.81 6.52 -31.07
C LYS A 392 13.65 7.53 -31.11
N ALA A 393 12.91 7.67 -30.01
CA ALA A 393 11.83 8.66 -29.92
C ALA A 393 12.38 10.10 -29.91
N ALA A 394 13.43 10.37 -29.12
CA ALA A 394 14.07 11.68 -29.04
C ALA A 394 14.57 12.16 -30.41
N VAL A 395 15.28 11.28 -31.13
CA VAL A 395 15.81 11.56 -32.47
C VAL A 395 14.70 11.81 -33.49
N GLY A 396 13.57 11.09 -33.38
CA GLY A 396 12.40 11.34 -34.22
C GLY A 396 11.86 12.77 -34.11
N ILE A 397 12.03 13.40 -32.94
CA ILE A 397 11.66 14.80 -32.69
C ILE A 397 12.79 15.74 -33.12
N LEU A 398 14.01 15.54 -32.60
CA LEU A 398 15.16 16.43 -32.80
C LEU A 398 15.61 16.49 -34.26
N HIS A 399 15.57 15.36 -34.96
CA HIS A 399 16.03 15.22 -36.34
C HIS A 399 14.86 15.02 -37.32
N ARG A 400 13.65 15.44 -36.96
CA ARG A 400 12.43 15.28 -37.77
C ARG A 400 12.63 15.68 -39.24
N LYS A 401 13.22 16.85 -39.49
CA LYS A 401 13.50 17.36 -40.84
C LYS A 401 14.50 16.47 -41.59
N LYS A 402 15.61 16.10 -40.93
CA LYS A 402 16.68 15.27 -41.50
C LYS A 402 16.16 13.87 -41.86
N LEU A 403 15.32 13.27 -41.01
CA LEU A 403 14.68 11.97 -41.27
C LEU A 403 13.62 12.04 -42.37
N ALA A 404 12.89 13.15 -42.48
CA ALA A 404 11.90 13.35 -43.54
C ALA A 404 12.56 13.54 -44.93
N SER A 405 13.76 14.12 -44.96
CA SER A 405 14.55 14.31 -46.19
C SER A 405 15.40 13.09 -46.60
N ALA A 406 15.44 12.04 -45.79
CA ALA A 406 16.21 10.83 -46.09
C ALA A 406 15.50 9.97 -47.16
N PRO A 407 16.23 9.32 -48.08
CA PRO A 407 15.67 8.33 -48.99
C PRO A 407 14.92 7.23 -48.23
N ALA A 408 13.80 6.74 -48.78
CA ALA A 408 12.93 5.78 -48.10
C ALA A 408 13.66 4.50 -47.63
N GLY A 409 14.64 4.03 -48.40
CA GLY A 409 15.46 2.85 -48.05
C GLY A 409 16.53 3.10 -46.98
N GLU A 410 16.88 4.35 -46.70
CA GLU A 410 17.97 4.72 -45.77
C GLU A 410 17.46 5.31 -44.45
N ARG A 411 16.17 5.66 -44.38
CA ARG A 411 15.58 6.36 -43.24
C ARG A 411 15.71 5.60 -41.93
N GLU A 412 15.42 4.30 -41.89
CA GLU A 412 15.53 3.50 -40.66
C GLU A 412 17.00 3.35 -40.21
N ALA A 413 17.92 3.14 -41.16
CA ALA A 413 19.35 3.06 -40.86
C ALA A 413 19.89 4.39 -40.30
N LEU A 414 19.49 5.51 -40.91
CA LEU A 414 19.82 6.85 -40.41
C LEU A 414 19.21 7.10 -39.02
N HIS A 415 17.97 6.66 -38.79
CA HIS A 415 17.30 6.79 -37.50
C HIS A 415 18.03 6.00 -36.41
N ALA A 416 18.42 4.76 -36.69
CA ALA A 416 19.19 3.93 -35.77
C ALA A 416 20.57 4.54 -35.46
N LYS A 417 21.29 5.01 -36.48
CA LYS A 417 22.59 5.68 -36.30
C LYS A 417 22.49 6.92 -35.41
N LEU A 418 21.52 7.79 -35.69
CA LEU A 418 21.31 9.00 -34.89
C LEU A 418 20.88 8.67 -33.46
N ALA A 419 20.13 7.58 -33.24
CA ALA A 419 19.76 7.13 -31.90
C ALA A 419 20.99 6.69 -31.10
N GLU A 420 21.90 5.92 -31.69
CA GLU A 420 23.15 5.51 -31.06
C GLU A 420 24.05 6.72 -30.73
N GLU A 421 24.15 7.70 -31.64
CA GLU A 421 24.86 8.96 -31.39
C GLU A 421 24.21 9.75 -30.25
N HIS A 422 22.88 9.81 -30.19
CA HIS A 422 22.15 10.50 -29.14
C HIS A 422 22.35 9.84 -27.76
N GLU A 423 22.37 8.51 -27.67
CA GLU A 423 22.66 7.80 -26.42
C GLU A 423 24.04 8.15 -25.87
N LYS A 424 25.06 8.17 -26.75
CA LYS A 424 26.43 8.58 -26.38
C LYS A 424 26.49 10.02 -25.89
N LEU A 425 25.78 10.93 -26.55
CA LEU A 425 25.73 12.36 -26.20
C LEU A 425 24.95 12.62 -24.90
N ALA A 426 23.83 11.92 -24.69
CA ALA A 426 23.01 12.05 -23.48
C ALA A 426 23.74 11.49 -22.24
N GLY A 427 24.65 10.53 -22.44
CA GLY A 427 25.59 10.03 -21.43
C GLY A 427 24.97 9.13 -20.36
N GLY A 428 23.65 9.02 -20.28
CA GLY A 428 22.93 8.04 -19.45
C GLY A 428 23.36 8.03 -17.98
N VAL A 429 23.57 6.83 -17.43
CA VAL A 429 24.02 6.63 -16.04
C VAL A 429 25.37 7.29 -15.77
N ASN A 430 26.31 7.25 -16.72
CA ASN A 430 27.63 7.90 -16.53
C ASN A 430 27.49 9.41 -16.33
N ARG A 431 26.59 10.05 -17.08
CA ARG A 431 26.30 11.47 -16.88
C ARG A 431 25.58 11.71 -15.55
N ALA A 432 24.70 10.80 -15.15
CA ALA A 432 23.99 10.88 -13.87
C ALA A 432 24.95 10.79 -12.66
N LEU A 433 25.98 9.93 -12.73
CA LEU A 433 27.06 9.84 -11.73
C LEU A 433 27.86 11.14 -11.67
N GLN A 434 28.28 11.68 -12.82
CA GLN A 434 29.04 12.95 -12.86
C GLN A 434 28.27 14.13 -12.26
N LEU A 435 26.94 14.13 -12.37
CA LEU A 435 26.06 15.13 -11.78
C LEU A 435 25.76 14.87 -10.29
N GLY A 436 26.11 13.68 -9.77
CA GLY A 436 25.77 13.25 -8.42
C GLY A 436 24.27 13.01 -8.21
N VAL A 437 23.50 12.71 -9.27
CA VAL A 437 22.07 12.35 -9.17
C VAL A 437 21.82 10.84 -9.10
N VAL A 438 22.86 10.06 -9.42
CA VAL A 438 23.05 8.65 -9.06
C VAL A 438 24.35 8.61 -8.24
N ASP A 439 24.32 7.96 -7.09
CA ASP A 439 25.45 7.91 -6.16
C ASP A 439 26.46 6.83 -6.57
N GLU A 440 25.97 5.66 -6.97
CA GLU A 440 26.84 4.51 -7.31
C GLU A 440 26.17 3.55 -8.30
N VAL A 441 26.99 2.87 -9.11
CA VAL A 441 26.57 1.72 -9.91
C VAL A 441 26.85 0.45 -9.11
N VAL A 442 25.78 -0.25 -8.75
CA VAL A 442 25.81 -1.44 -7.89
C VAL A 442 25.60 -2.69 -8.72
N LEU A 443 26.38 -3.73 -8.43
CA LEU A 443 26.19 -5.03 -9.06
C LEU A 443 24.92 -5.72 -8.53
N PRO A 444 24.17 -6.46 -9.35
CA PRO A 444 22.96 -7.14 -8.92
C PRO A 444 23.13 -7.98 -7.65
N GLU A 445 24.25 -8.69 -7.51
CA GLU A 445 24.62 -9.49 -6.33
C GLU A 445 24.83 -8.68 -5.04
N ASP A 446 25.25 -7.42 -5.15
CA ASP A 446 25.49 -6.54 -4.01
C ASP A 446 24.23 -5.79 -3.55
N THR A 447 23.16 -5.82 -4.36
CA THR A 447 21.95 -5.00 -4.18
C THR A 447 21.42 -5.03 -2.75
N ARG A 448 21.20 -6.22 -2.19
CA ARG A 448 20.59 -6.36 -0.86
C ARG A 448 21.44 -5.70 0.24
N ARG A 449 22.75 -5.94 0.21
CA ARG A 449 23.71 -5.36 1.15
C ARG A 449 23.75 -3.84 1.02
N MET A 450 23.88 -3.33 -0.20
CA MET A 450 23.96 -1.88 -0.47
C MET A 450 22.69 -1.14 -0.05
N LEU A 451 21.51 -1.71 -0.29
CA LEU A 451 20.23 -1.14 0.16
C LEU A 451 20.17 -1.06 1.69
N ALA A 452 20.54 -2.14 2.38
CA ALA A 452 20.52 -2.19 3.84
C ALA A 452 21.54 -1.25 4.48
N GLU A 453 22.78 -1.21 3.97
CA GLU A 453 23.84 -0.30 4.44
C GLU A 453 23.41 1.17 4.27
N ALA A 454 22.88 1.53 3.11
CA ALA A 454 22.44 2.89 2.83
C ALA A 454 21.29 3.32 3.76
N LEU A 455 20.32 2.44 4.02
CA LEU A 455 19.22 2.73 4.94
C LEU A 455 19.66 2.73 6.41
N ALA A 456 20.58 1.87 6.80
CA ALA A 456 21.10 1.78 8.17
C ALA A 456 21.99 2.97 8.54
N ALA A 457 22.75 3.51 7.57
CA ALA A 457 23.59 4.69 7.76
C ALA A 457 22.80 6.00 7.81
N ALA A 458 21.59 6.02 7.26
CA ALA A 458 20.75 7.21 7.23
C ALA A 458 20.08 7.48 8.59
N PRO A 459 19.97 8.77 9.00
CA PRO A 459 19.29 9.11 10.24
C PRO A 459 17.80 8.73 10.15
N PRO A 460 17.21 8.10 11.18
CA PRO A 460 15.79 7.79 11.17
C PRO A 460 14.96 9.08 11.16
N GLY A 461 13.88 9.07 10.39
CA GLY A 461 12.93 10.17 10.28
C GLY A 461 11.49 9.68 10.44
N ARG A 462 10.58 10.61 10.71
CA ARG A 462 9.13 10.38 10.69
C ARG A 462 8.43 11.67 10.29
N GLY A 463 7.51 11.58 9.34
CA GLY A 463 6.71 12.69 8.87
C GLY A 463 5.87 13.33 9.96
N ALA A 464 5.76 14.66 9.92
CA ALA A 464 4.91 15.45 10.82
C ALA A 464 3.56 15.79 10.17
N HIS A 465 2.92 14.81 9.53
CA HIS A 465 1.65 14.97 8.83
C HIS A 465 0.71 13.79 9.09
N GLY A 466 -0.59 13.99 8.83
CA GLY A 466 -1.56 12.89 8.80
C GLY A 466 -1.46 12.06 7.52
N ASN A 467 -2.15 10.92 7.48
CA ASN A 467 -2.21 10.02 6.31
C ASN A 467 -3.60 10.10 5.63
N ILE A 468 -3.94 11.29 5.15
CA ILE A 468 -5.25 11.59 4.55
C ILE A 468 -5.58 10.65 3.36
N PRO A 469 -6.83 10.14 3.25
CA PRO A 469 -7.31 9.54 2.02
C PRO A 469 -7.39 10.58 0.90
N LEU A 470 -6.85 10.31 -0.29
CA LEU A 470 -6.69 11.30 -1.38
C LEU A 470 -7.26 10.88 -2.72
#